data_AF-A0A9W8XUY7-F1
#
_entry.id   AF-A0A9W8XUY7-F1
#
_cell.length_a   1.000
_cell.length_b   1.000
_cell.length_c   1.000
_cell.angle_alpha   90.00
_cell.angle_beta   90.00
_cell.angle_gamma   90.00
#
_symmetry.space_group_name_H-M   'P 1'
#
loop_
_entity.id
_entity.type
_entity.pdbx_description
1 polymer ?
#
loop_
_entity_poly.entity_id
_entity_poly.type
_entity_poly.pdbx_seq_one_letter_code
_entity_poly.pdbx_strand_id
1 'polypeptide(L)'
;MLETLLSVDQAVITRLRHIRIKSFPFPLHNSGRPDYYPTYNFCNALSLLPGLHLEQLVVEDCFHGFGLVDTWRDVVTYFDIESLIKCDAWKELVYITPNTDFLASGYDHRRKRVAQPENWDALLKEQDGEKSGAEVQMWITPDSGNGSAQEGATRPWAAQPGHVVIEDMSLAAPDQDLRGEVQIVARRGRRAPYIQMGLSQNKTWKELKAKEGGFAQEDWTPYYNDMADAIGWIYGGWGRRMQLANAALNY
;
A
#
# COMPACT_ATOMS: atom_id res chain seq x y z
N MET A 1 15.61 -2.85 -11.85
CA MET A 1 14.24 -2.32 -11.57
C MET A 1 14.12 -0.85 -11.92
N LEU A 2 14.87 0.07 -11.29
CA LEU A 2 14.92 1.47 -11.73
C LEU A 2 15.31 1.57 -13.21
N GLU A 3 16.40 0.95 -13.66
CA GLU A 3 16.74 0.92 -15.10
C GLU A 3 15.60 0.38 -15.99
N THR A 4 14.87 -0.63 -15.53
CA THR A 4 13.72 -1.22 -16.22
C THR A 4 12.56 -0.24 -16.31
N LEU A 5 12.13 0.34 -15.18
CA LEU A 5 11.07 1.35 -15.09
C LEU A 5 11.43 2.62 -15.88
N LEU A 6 12.71 2.99 -15.88
CA LEU A 6 13.23 4.20 -16.50
C LEU A 6 13.67 4.03 -17.97
N SER A 7 13.55 2.81 -18.51
CA SER A 7 13.79 2.49 -19.92
C SER A 7 12.50 2.43 -20.75
N VAL A 8 11.34 2.51 -20.10
CA VAL A 8 10.04 2.46 -20.78
C VAL A 8 9.77 3.79 -21.50
N ASP A 9 9.40 3.73 -22.78
CA ASP A 9 9.07 4.92 -23.57
C ASP A 9 7.80 5.60 -23.03
N GLN A 10 7.77 6.93 -23.05
CA GLN A 10 6.61 7.74 -22.69
C GLN A 10 5.34 7.35 -23.46
N ALA A 11 5.48 6.95 -24.73
CA ALA A 11 4.39 6.46 -25.56
C ALA A 11 3.79 5.15 -25.03
N VAL A 12 4.56 4.33 -24.31
CA VAL A 12 4.07 3.12 -23.66
C VAL A 12 3.39 3.47 -22.34
N ILE A 13 4.03 4.30 -21.49
CA ILE A 13 3.50 4.71 -20.18
C ILE A 13 2.10 5.31 -20.32
N THR A 14 1.92 6.24 -21.26
CA THR A 14 0.64 6.91 -21.53
C THR A 14 -0.42 6.00 -22.15
N ARG A 15 -0.12 4.74 -22.45
CA ARG A 15 -1.08 3.74 -22.97
C ARG A 15 -1.41 2.65 -21.97
N LEU A 16 -0.70 2.59 -20.83
CA LEU A 16 -1.04 1.68 -19.74
C LEU A 16 -2.33 2.15 -19.06
N ARG A 17 -3.29 1.25 -18.93
CA ARG A 17 -4.62 1.53 -18.34
C ARG A 17 -4.98 0.61 -17.20
N HIS A 18 -4.45 -0.60 -17.20
CA HIS A 18 -4.77 -1.61 -16.19
C HIS A 18 -3.47 -2.25 -15.73
N ILE A 19 -3.20 -2.22 -14.43
CA ILE A 19 -2.04 -2.87 -13.82
C ILE A 19 -2.53 -3.70 -12.63
N ARG A 20 -1.96 -4.89 -12.49
CA ARG A 20 -2.07 -5.72 -11.29
C ARG A 20 -0.68 -6.02 -10.76
N ILE A 21 -0.44 -5.79 -9.48
CA ILE A 21 0.88 -5.92 -8.87
C ILE A 21 0.80 -6.36 -7.40
N LYS A 22 1.82 -7.08 -6.92
CA LYS A 22 2.08 -7.24 -5.48
C LYS A 22 2.95 -6.08 -4.99
N SER A 23 2.43 -5.25 -4.08
CA SER A 23 3.13 -4.05 -3.59
C SER A 23 4.20 -4.42 -2.56
N PHE A 24 5.30 -5.00 -3.05
CA PHE A 24 6.45 -5.33 -2.21
C PHE A 24 7.41 -4.13 -2.14
N PRO A 25 7.66 -3.54 -0.95
CA PRO A 25 8.55 -2.40 -0.84
C PRO A 25 10.00 -2.80 -1.11
N PHE A 26 10.71 -1.94 -1.87
CA PHE A 26 12.09 -2.20 -2.27
C PHE A 26 13.08 -1.25 -1.58
N PRO A 27 14.20 -1.77 -1.03
CA PRO A 27 15.28 -0.91 -0.51
C PRO A 27 16.05 -0.29 -1.69
N LEU A 28 16.25 1.04 -1.67
CA LEU A 28 16.93 1.72 -2.78
C LEU A 28 18.45 1.81 -2.67
N HIS A 29 19.03 1.66 -1.48
CA HIS A 29 20.47 1.79 -1.32
C HIS A 29 21.09 0.54 -0.73
N ASN A 30 22.15 0.04 -1.38
CA ASN A 30 23.13 -0.81 -0.74
C ASN A 30 24.24 0.10 -0.22
N SER A 31 24.12 0.58 1.03
CA SER A 31 25.18 1.38 1.68
C SER A 31 26.43 0.55 2.02
N GLY A 32 26.48 -0.74 1.65
CA GLY A 32 27.52 -1.68 2.05
C GLY A 32 27.53 -1.98 3.55
N ARG A 33 26.61 -1.38 4.33
CA ARG A 33 26.44 -1.60 5.77
C ARG A 33 25.15 -2.38 6.02
N PRO A 34 25.09 -3.24 7.06
CA PRO A 34 23.92 -4.03 7.41
C PRO A 34 22.80 -3.22 8.12
N ASP A 35 22.83 -1.90 8.05
CA ASP A 35 21.92 -1.00 8.76
C ASP A 35 20.52 -0.92 8.10
N TYR A 36 19.56 -0.31 8.80
CA TYR A 36 18.22 -0.02 8.28
C TYR A 36 18.27 0.86 7.03
N TYR A 37 17.55 0.45 5.98
CA TYR A 37 17.59 1.13 4.68
C TYR A 37 16.32 1.95 4.44
N PRO A 38 16.47 3.09 3.74
CA PRO A 38 15.39 3.70 2.99
C PRO A 38 14.64 2.69 2.12
N THR A 39 13.36 2.45 2.41
CA THR A 39 12.49 1.64 1.56
C THR A 39 11.49 2.51 0.82
N TYR A 40 11.31 2.23 -0.47
CA TYR A 40 10.30 2.87 -1.31
C TYR A 40 9.05 2.01 -1.36
N ASN A 41 7.91 2.63 -1.03
CA ASN A 41 6.59 2.04 -1.26
C ASN A 41 6.22 2.11 -2.73
N PHE A 42 5.27 1.30 -3.15
CA PHE A 42 4.85 1.25 -4.56
C PHE A 42 4.29 2.59 -5.06
N CYS A 43 3.60 3.36 -4.22
CA CYS A 43 3.14 4.72 -4.55
C CYS A 43 4.28 5.64 -5.02
N ASN A 44 5.48 5.48 -4.44
CA ASN A 44 6.65 6.26 -4.84
C ASN A 44 7.14 5.86 -6.24
N ALA A 45 7.00 4.58 -6.61
CA ALA A 45 7.34 4.10 -7.95
C ALA A 45 6.37 4.66 -9.01
N LEU A 46 5.10 4.85 -8.67
CA LEU A 46 4.14 5.51 -9.57
C LEU A 46 4.61 6.93 -9.92
N SER A 47 5.12 7.68 -8.94
CA SER A 47 5.67 9.02 -9.15
C SER A 47 6.87 9.07 -10.13
N LEU A 48 7.47 7.91 -10.45
CA LEU A 48 8.52 7.79 -11.47
C LEU A 48 7.97 7.53 -12.89
N LEU A 49 6.65 7.51 -13.07
CA LEU A 49 6.01 7.23 -14.35
C LEU A 49 5.11 8.41 -14.74
N PRO A 50 5.68 9.58 -15.09
CA PRO A 50 4.89 10.73 -15.49
C PRO A 50 4.01 10.39 -16.71
N GLY A 51 2.79 10.92 -16.74
CA GLY A 51 1.79 10.62 -17.76
C GLY A 51 1.06 9.29 -17.56
N LEU A 52 1.38 8.51 -16.53
CA LEU A 52 0.60 7.32 -16.17
C LEU A 52 -0.80 7.75 -15.71
N HIS A 53 -1.81 7.08 -16.25
CA HIS A 53 -3.22 7.33 -15.96
C HIS A 53 -4.02 6.04 -16.17
N LEU A 54 -4.03 5.24 -15.12
CA LEU A 54 -4.68 3.95 -15.05
C LEU A 54 -6.19 4.14 -14.90
N GLU A 55 -6.97 3.41 -15.70
CA GLU A 55 -8.39 3.22 -15.42
C GLU A 55 -8.55 2.34 -14.17
N GLN A 56 -7.68 1.34 -14.00
CA GLN A 56 -7.66 0.49 -12.81
C GLN A 56 -6.24 0.12 -12.37
N LEU A 57 -5.99 0.24 -11.07
CA LEU A 57 -4.82 -0.28 -10.39
C LEU A 57 -5.28 -1.35 -9.39
N VAL A 58 -4.83 -2.59 -9.58
CA VAL A 58 -5.05 -3.68 -8.62
C VAL A 58 -3.75 -3.92 -7.86
N VAL A 59 -3.80 -3.83 -6.54
CA VAL A 59 -2.68 -4.10 -5.65
C VAL A 59 -3.01 -5.28 -4.76
N GLU A 60 -2.12 -6.26 -4.75
CA GLU A 60 -2.18 -7.41 -3.86
C GLU A 60 -1.22 -7.19 -2.70
N ASP A 61 -1.73 -7.45 -1.50
CA ASP A 61 -0.96 -7.52 -0.27
C ASP A 61 0.13 -8.59 -0.38
N CYS A 62 1.35 -8.19 -0.05
CA CYS A 62 2.54 -9.01 -0.19
C CYS A 62 3.04 -9.59 1.14
N PHE A 63 2.29 -9.49 2.23
CA PHE A 63 2.72 -9.94 3.56
C PHE A 63 1.76 -10.91 4.25
N HIS A 64 0.48 -10.90 3.90
CA HIS A 64 -0.54 -11.69 4.58
C HIS A 64 -0.90 -13.01 3.87
N GLY A 65 -0.34 -13.25 2.68
CA GLY A 65 -0.57 -14.47 1.89
C GLY A 65 0.29 -15.67 2.30
N PHE A 66 1.28 -15.47 3.17
CA PHE A 66 2.13 -16.51 3.73
C PHE A 66 2.29 -16.31 5.23
N GLY A 67 2.59 -17.37 5.98
CA GLY A 67 2.60 -17.43 7.45
C GLY A 67 3.68 -16.60 8.16
N LEU A 68 3.97 -15.40 7.67
CA LEU A 68 4.75 -14.37 8.34
C LEU A 68 3.95 -13.88 9.56
N VAL A 69 4.44 -14.03 10.78
CA VAL A 69 3.71 -13.61 12.00
C VAL A 69 4.27 -12.28 12.55
N ASP A 70 4.92 -11.50 11.69
CA ASP A 70 5.51 -10.21 12.10
C ASP A 70 4.44 -9.11 12.08
N THR A 71 4.02 -8.67 13.26
CA THR A 71 3.01 -7.62 13.50
C THR A 71 3.34 -6.25 12.89
N TRP A 72 4.59 -6.02 12.46
CA TRP A 72 4.94 -4.82 11.70
C TRP A 72 4.33 -4.83 10.30
N ARG A 73 4.10 -6.01 9.72
CA ARG A 73 3.51 -6.16 8.38
C ARG A 73 2.12 -5.53 8.28
N ASP A 74 1.37 -5.60 9.38
CA ASP A 74 0.03 -5.06 9.50
C ASP A 74 0.06 -3.52 9.38
N VAL A 75 1.03 -2.90 10.08
CA VAL A 75 1.30 -1.46 10.04
C VAL A 75 1.70 -1.02 8.63
N VAL A 76 2.59 -1.79 8.00
CA VAL A 76 3.07 -1.50 6.64
C VAL A 76 1.93 -1.54 5.63
N THR A 77 1.10 -2.59 5.68
CA THR A 77 -0.03 -2.76 4.76
C THR A 77 -1.05 -1.64 4.92
N TYR A 78 -1.40 -1.26 6.16
CA TYR A 78 -2.30 -0.15 6.43
C TYR A 78 -1.81 1.17 5.82
N PHE A 79 -0.53 1.52 6.01
CA PHE A 79 0.03 2.76 5.47
C PHE A 79 0.31 2.69 3.96
N ASP A 80 0.52 1.51 3.38
CA ASP A 80 0.60 1.34 1.93
C ASP A 80 -0.74 1.66 1.27
N ILE A 81 -1.85 1.13 1.82
CA ILE A 81 -3.22 1.46 1.36
C ILE A 81 -3.46 2.96 1.43
N GLU A 82 -3.19 3.59 2.58
CA GLU A 82 -3.39 5.04 2.75
C GLU A 82 -2.53 5.86 1.76
N SER A 83 -1.28 5.46 1.56
CA SER A 83 -0.37 6.14 0.63
C SER A 83 -0.84 6.01 -0.83
N LEU A 84 -1.39 4.85 -1.21
CA LEU A 84 -1.94 4.63 -2.54
C LEU A 84 -3.23 5.43 -2.78
N ILE A 85 -4.10 5.55 -1.76
CA ILE A 85 -5.30 6.39 -1.82
C ILE A 85 -4.93 7.85 -2.09
N LYS A 86 -3.90 8.35 -1.43
CA LYS A 86 -3.40 9.73 -1.59
C LYS A 86 -2.66 9.96 -2.92
N CYS A 87 -2.22 8.89 -3.58
CA CYS A 87 -1.38 8.98 -4.77
C CYS A 87 -2.19 9.17 -6.06
N ASP A 88 -1.68 10.00 -6.96
CA ASP A 88 -2.17 10.09 -8.34
C ASP A 88 -1.61 8.92 -9.17
N ALA A 89 -2.29 8.61 -10.29
CA ALA A 89 -1.94 7.64 -11.35
C ALA A 89 -3.13 6.73 -11.69
N TRP A 90 -4.18 6.69 -10.88
CA TRP A 90 -5.28 5.73 -11.01
C TRP A 90 -6.65 6.39 -10.83
N LYS A 91 -7.64 5.85 -11.55
CA LYS A 91 -9.05 6.25 -11.44
C LYS A 91 -9.85 5.32 -10.52
N GLU A 92 -9.62 4.01 -10.62
CA GLU A 92 -10.06 3.01 -9.65
C GLU A 92 -8.84 2.27 -9.07
N LEU A 93 -8.78 2.16 -7.74
CA LEU A 93 -7.81 1.38 -7.00
C LEU A 93 -8.55 0.22 -6.32
N VAL A 94 -8.06 -1.00 -6.52
CA VAL A 94 -8.52 -2.20 -5.82
C VAL A 94 -7.34 -2.77 -5.04
N TYR A 95 -7.39 -2.71 -3.72
CA TYR A 95 -6.40 -3.34 -2.85
C TYR A 95 -6.96 -4.64 -2.30
N ILE A 96 -6.23 -5.74 -2.41
CA ILE A 96 -6.66 -7.08 -1.99
C ILE A 96 -5.75 -7.57 -0.89
N THR A 97 -6.31 -7.84 0.29
CA THR A 97 -5.60 -8.46 1.42
C THR A 97 -6.17 -9.86 1.67
N PRO A 98 -5.34 -10.90 1.86
CA PRO A 98 -5.81 -12.26 2.14
C PRO A 98 -6.59 -12.42 3.45
N ASN A 99 -6.40 -11.52 4.41
CA ASN A 99 -7.06 -11.57 5.71
C ASN A 99 -7.20 -10.17 6.32
N THR A 100 -7.82 -10.11 7.50
CA THR A 100 -8.13 -8.88 8.24
C THR A 100 -7.03 -8.43 9.21
N ASP A 101 -5.91 -9.17 9.32
CA ASP A 101 -4.86 -8.94 10.35
C ASP A 101 -4.26 -7.53 10.26
N PHE A 102 -4.17 -6.96 9.05
CA PHE A 102 -3.60 -5.63 8.83
C PHE A 102 -4.29 -4.49 9.61
N LEU A 103 -5.52 -4.73 10.07
CA LEU A 103 -6.31 -3.79 10.87
C LEU A 103 -6.17 -4.00 12.39
N ALA A 104 -5.63 -5.14 12.81
CA ALA A 104 -5.66 -5.60 14.21
C ALA A 104 -4.34 -5.39 14.98
N SER A 105 -3.32 -4.75 14.39
CA SER A 105 -1.99 -4.75 15.00
C SER A 105 -1.90 -4.01 16.35
N GLY A 106 -1.11 -4.57 17.27
CA GLY A 106 -0.76 -3.99 18.58
C GLY A 106 0.10 -2.72 18.54
N TYR A 107 0.65 -2.37 17.38
CA TYR A 107 1.72 -1.37 17.26
C TYR A 107 1.22 0.03 16.90
N ASP A 108 -0.09 0.29 16.91
CA ASP A 108 -0.65 1.64 16.74
C ASP A 108 -0.71 2.44 18.05
N HIS A 109 0.45 2.56 18.69
CA HIS A 109 0.70 3.46 19.82
C HIS A 109 0.31 4.92 19.54
N ARG A 110 0.17 5.32 18.26
CA ARG A 110 -0.24 6.68 17.84
C ARG A 110 -1.75 6.84 17.73
N ARG A 111 -2.51 5.74 17.82
CA ARG A 111 -3.96 5.69 17.59
C ARG A 111 -4.38 6.31 16.26
N LYS A 112 -3.53 6.16 15.24
CA LYS A 112 -3.75 6.72 13.88
C LYS A 112 -4.62 5.80 13.01
N ARG A 113 -4.77 4.53 13.38
CA ARG A 113 -5.69 3.61 12.73
C ARG A 113 -7.09 3.80 13.29
N VAL A 114 -7.84 4.63 12.61
CA VAL A 114 -9.27 4.89 12.86
C VAL A 114 -10.15 3.90 12.08
N ALA A 115 -11.46 3.96 12.29
CA ALA A 115 -12.43 3.13 11.58
C ALA A 115 -12.29 3.29 10.05
N GLN A 116 -12.39 2.17 9.33
CA GLN A 116 -12.33 2.12 7.86
C GLN A 116 -13.61 1.48 7.33
N PRO A 117 -14.14 1.88 6.16
CA PRO A 117 -13.50 2.74 5.17
C PRO A 117 -13.66 4.25 5.39
N GLU A 118 -14.38 4.71 6.42
CA GLU A 118 -14.83 6.11 6.55
C GLU A 118 -13.69 7.12 6.51
N ASN A 119 -12.55 6.81 7.12
CA ASN A 119 -11.41 7.72 7.10
C ASN A 119 -10.71 7.76 5.75
N TRP A 120 -10.51 6.62 5.11
CA TRP A 120 -9.97 6.56 3.75
C TRP A 120 -10.90 7.23 2.73
N ASP A 121 -12.21 7.08 2.90
CA ASP A 121 -13.24 7.76 2.12
C ASP A 121 -13.16 9.29 2.30
N ALA A 122 -13.05 9.76 3.55
CA ALA A 122 -12.87 11.18 3.85
C ALA A 122 -11.57 11.74 3.25
N LEU A 123 -10.45 11.01 3.35
CA LEU A 123 -9.16 11.41 2.78
C LEU A 123 -9.25 11.57 1.25
N LEU A 124 -9.92 10.64 0.57
CA LEU A 124 -10.08 10.71 -0.88
C LEU A 124 -11.00 11.87 -1.28
N LYS A 125 -12.08 12.10 -0.54
CA LYS A 125 -13.01 13.21 -0.76
C LYS A 125 -12.39 14.57 -0.47
N GLU A 126 -11.50 14.68 0.51
CA GLU A 126 -10.72 15.88 0.76
C GLU A 126 -9.84 16.21 -0.46
N GLN A 127 -9.21 15.19 -1.06
CA GLN A 127 -8.35 15.35 -2.24
C GLN A 127 -9.14 15.70 -3.51
N ASP A 128 -10.22 14.97 -3.81
CA ASP A 128 -10.98 15.12 -5.06
C ASP A 128 -12.09 16.19 -4.96
N GLY A 129 -12.39 16.63 -3.74
CA GLY A 129 -13.50 17.50 -3.37
C GLY A 129 -14.75 16.72 -2.96
N GLU A 130 -15.39 17.15 -1.86
CA GLU A 130 -16.57 16.51 -1.23
C GLU A 130 -17.73 16.19 -2.17
N LYS A 131 -17.93 17.04 -3.20
CA LYS A 131 -19.04 16.92 -4.16
C LYS A 131 -18.66 16.16 -5.44
N SER A 132 -17.43 15.66 -5.52
CA SER A 132 -16.91 14.96 -6.70
C SER A 132 -17.56 13.59 -6.91
N GLY A 133 -18.07 12.99 -5.83
CA GLY A 133 -18.56 11.61 -5.83
C GLY A 133 -17.43 10.58 -5.73
N ALA A 134 -16.25 10.98 -5.26
CA ALA A 134 -15.21 10.05 -4.86
C ALA A 134 -15.70 9.17 -3.70
N GLU A 135 -15.28 7.91 -3.67
CA GLU A 135 -15.71 6.96 -2.65
C GLU A 135 -14.63 5.92 -2.33
N VAL A 136 -14.59 5.46 -1.09
CA VAL A 136 -13.87 4.25 -0.69
C VAL A 136 -14.84 3.27 -0.04
N GLN A 137 -14.81 2.02 -0.51
CA GLN A 137 -15.63 0.93 -0.01
C GLN A 137 -14.76 -0.25 0.36
N MET A 138 -15.19 -1.01 1.37
CA MET A 138 -14.55 -2.25 1.79
C MET A 138 -15.53 -3.42 1.68
N TRP A 139 -15.00 -4.54 1.23
CA TRP A 139 -15.73 -5.78 1.01
C TRP A 139 -14.92 -6.92 1.63
N ILE A 140 -15.61 -7.91 2.17
CA ILE A 140 -14.98 -9.12 2.71
C ILE A 140 -15.61 -10.36 2.11
N THR A 141 -14.77 -11.32 1.75
CA THR A 141 -15.13 -12.68 1.36
C THR A 141 -14.74 -13.60 2.52
N PRO A 142 -15.69 -14.00 3.38
CA PRO A 142 -15.38 -14.79 4.57
C PRO A 142 -14.74 -16.14 4.25
N ASP A 143 -13.78 -16.55 5.08
CA ASP A 143 -13.23 -17.90 5.05
C ASP A 143 -14.36 -18.93 5.27
N SER A 144 -14.36 -19.98 4.47
CA SER A 144 -15.23 -21.14 4.70
C SER A 144 -14.82 -21.81 6.00
N GLY A 145 -15.51 -21.54 7.10
CA GLY A 145 -15.26 -22.21 8.39
C GLY A 145 -15.20 -23.74 8.21
N ASN A 146 -14.22 -24.38 8.88
CA ASN A 146 -13.89 -25.82 8.83
C ASN A 146 -15.03 -26.74 8.34
N GLY A 147 -15.01 -27.09 7.05
CA GLY A 147 -15.66 -28.31 6.55
C GLY A 147 -16.86 -28.18 5.61
N SER A 148 -17.35 -26.98 5.27
CA SER A 148 -18.36 -26.83 4.21
C SER A 148 -17.88 -25.89 3.11
N ALA A 149 -17.66 -26.45 1.92
CA ALA A 149 -17.26 -25.77 0.70
C ALA A 149 -18.38 -24.88 0.12
N GLN A 150 -18.77 -23.85 0.87
CA GLN A 150 -19.37 -22.65 0.29
C GLN A 150 -18.40 -21.51 0.60
N GLU A 151 -17.77 -20.99 -0.45
CA GLU A 151 -17.11 -19.69 -0.39
C GLU A 151 -18.13 -18.68 0.14
N GLY A 152 -17.79 -17.96 1.21
CA GLY A 152 -18.67 -16.94 1.75
C GLY A 152 -18.90 -15.87 0.68
N ALA A 153 -20.15 -15.55 0.38
CA ALA A 153 -20.45 -14.50 -0.59
C ALA A 153 -19.82 -13.17 -0.14
N THR A 154 -19.11 -12.50 -1.06
CA THR A 154 -18.51 -11.19 -0.81
C THR A 154 -19.58 -10.19 -0.37
N ARG A 155 -19.34 -9.50 0.74
CA ARG A 155 -20.30 -8.57 1.35
C ARG A 155 -19.63 -7.25 1.78
N PRO A 156 -20.35 -6.13 1.83
CA PRO A 156 -19.83 -4.89 2.38
C PRO A 156 -19.33 -5.08 3.81
N TRP A 157 -18.24 -4.42 4.16
CA TRP A 157 -17.60 -4.56 5.45
C TRP A 157 -16.97 -3.24 5.91
N ALA A 158 -16.93 -3.02 7.22
CA ALA A 158 -16.26 -1.89 7.85
C ALA A 158 -15.47 -2.39 9.06
N ALA A 159 -14.26 -1.86 9.22
CA ALA A 159 -13.33 -2.20 10.28
C ALA A 159 -13.44 -1.21 11.44
N GLN A 160 -13.36 -1.73 12.66
CA GLN A 160 -13.24 -0.91 13.87
C GLN A 160 -11.84 -0.26 13.96
N PRO A 161 -11.69 0.84 14.74
CA PRO A 161 -10.40 1.47 14.97
C PRO A 161 -9.40 0.49 15.60
N GLY A 162 -8.17 0.44 15.06
CA GLY A 162 -7.15 -0.51 15.50
C GLY A 162 -6.79 -0.39 16.98
N HIS A 163 -6.78 0.83 17.55
CA HIS A 163 -6.46 1.04 18.97
C HIS A 163 -7.50 0.46 19.95
N VAL A 164 -8.77 0.36 19.54
CA VAL A 164 -9.84 -0.24 20.36
C VAL A 164 -9.68 -1.76 20.42
N VAL A 165 -9.22 -2.37 19.33
CA VAL A 165 -8.98 -3.83 19.22
C VAL A 165 -7.82 -4.28 20.14
N ILE A 166 -6.85 -3.40 20.40
CA ILE A 166 -5.66 -3.70 21.23
C ILE A 166 -5.97 -3.60 22.72
N GLU A 167 -6.71 -2.56 23.13
CA GLU A 167 -6.91 -2.22 24.54
C GLU A 167 -7.86 -3.17 25.27
N ASP A 168 -8.69 -3.89 24.53
CA ASP A 168 -9.51 -4.94 25.07
C ASP A 168 -9.44 -6.17 24.15
N MET A 169 -8.58 -7.12 24.52
CA MET A 169 -8.45 -8.41 23.82
C MET A 169 -9.75 -9.24 23.85
N SER A 170 -10.74 -8.86 24.69
CA SER A 170 -12.10 -9.43 24.72
C SER A 170 -13.13 -8.60 23.94
N LEU A 171 -12.81 -7.36 23.52
CA LEU A 171 -13.49 -6.64 22.42
C LEU A 171 -13.09 -7.16 21.04
N ALA A 172 -12.42 -8.32 20.98
CA ALA A 172 -12.47 -9.21 19.82
C ALA A 172 -13.90 -9.77 19.62
N ALA A 173 -14.87 -8.87 19.49
CA ALA A 173 -16.29 -9.10 19.41
C ALA A 173 -16.79 -8.66 18.00
N PRO A 174 -18.07 -8.88 17.64
CA PRO A 174 -18.47 -10.08 16.90
C PRO A 174 -18.51 -9.91 15.36
N ASP A 175 -17.66 -9.06 14.78
CA ASP A 175 -17.54 -8.92 13.30
C ASP A 175 -16.08 -8.97 12.78
N GLN A 176 -15.07 -9.05 13.65
CA GLN A 176 -13.67 -9.39 13.28
C GLN A 176 -13.26 -10.83 13.61
N ASP A 177 -14.18 -11.65 14.15
CA ASP A 177 -14.09 -13.12 14.00
C ASP A 177 -14.17 -13.53 12.52
N LEU A 178 -14.72 -12.65 11.70
CA LEU A 178 -14.81 -12.79 10.26
C LEU A 178 -13.43 -12.62 9.64
N ARG A 179 -12.72 -13.74 9.53
CA ARG A 179 -11.53 -13.86 8.70
C ARG A 179 -11.95 -14.08 7.26
N GLY A 180 -11.13 -13.60 6.35
CA GLY A 180 -11.40 -13.71 4.93
C GLY A 180 -10.67 -12.64 4.13
N GLU A 181 -10.67 -12.82 2.82
CA GLU A 181 -10.07 -11.87 1.91
C GLU A 181 -10.83 -10.54 1.98
N VAL A 182 -10.11 -9.43 2.15
CA VAL A 182 -10.65 -8.08 2.12
C VAL A 182 -10.28 -7.41 0.80
N GLN A 183 -11.27 -6.78 0.17
CA GLN A 183 -11.08 -5.94 -0.99
C GLN A 183 -11.45 -4.50 -0.63
N ILE A 184 -10.49 -3.58 -0.78
CA ILE A 184 -10.69 -2.14 -0.64
C ILE A 184 -10.78 -1.56 -2.05
N VAL A 185 -11.91 -0.92 -2.37
CA VAL A 185 -12.16 -0.30 -3.67
C VAL A 185 -12.28 1.21 -3.48
N ALA A 186 -11.33 1.95 -4.02
CA ALA A 186 -11.32 3.40 -4.05
C ALA A 186 -11.57 3.92 -5.46
N ARG A 187 -12.47 4.90 -5.62
CA ARG A 187 -12.81 5.50 -6.91
C ARG A 187 -12.67 7.01 -6.86
N ARG A 188 -11.92 7.53 -7.81
CA ARG A 188 -11.77 8.97 -8.02
C ARG A 188 -13.11 9.62 -8.39
N GLY A 189 -13.29 10.84 -7.93
CA GLY A 189 -14.46 11.66 -8.20
C GLY A 189 -14.56 12.11 -9.66
N ARG A 190 -15.74 12.62 -10.04
CA ARG A 190 -15.98 13.14 -11.39
C ARG A 190 -15.02 14.29 -11.69
N ARG A 191 -14.27 14.16 -12.79
CA ARG A 191 -13.27 15.13 -13.27
C ARG A 191 -12.09 15.33 -12.31
N ALA A 192 -11.90 14.44 -11.33
CA ALA A 192 -10.70 14.46 -10.51
C ALA A 192 -9.47 14.24 -11.41
N PRO A 193 -8.41 15.05 -11.28
CA PRO A 193 -7.15 14.79 -11.96
C PRO A 193 -6.51 13.56 -11.32
N TYR A 194 -6.19 12.56 -12.12
CA TYR A 194 -5.50 11.35 -11.65
C TYR A 194 -4.28 11.01 -12.52
N ILE A 195 -3.89 11.91 -13.41
CA ILE A 195 -2.69 11.74 -14.22
C ILE A 195 -1.49 11.96 -13.30
N GLN A 196 -0.58 11.00 -13.29
CA GLN A 196 0.67 11.12 -12.56
C GLN A 196 1.53 12.19 -13.21
N MET A 197 1.76 13.29 -12.50
CA MET A 197 2.56 14.41 -13.02
C MET A 197 4.06 14.19 -12.87
N GLY A 198 4.45 13.07 -12.27
CA GLY A 198 5.81 12.77 -11.90
C GLY A 198 6.17 13.42 -10.57
N LEU A 199 7.45 13.41 -10.26
CA LEU A 199 7.97 14.15 -9.11
C LEU A 199 7.83 15.64 -9.41
N SER A 200 7.38 16.43 -8.44
CA SER A 200 7.29 17.90 -8.51
C SER A 200 8.62 18.64 -8.75
N GLN A 201 9.68 17.90 -9.05
CA GLN A 201 11.00 18.42 -9.29
C GLN A 201 11.10 18.87 -10.75
N ASN A 202 11.35 20.16 -10.97
CA ASN A 202 11.71 20.77 -12.26
C ASN A 202 13.07 20.22 -12.77
N LYS A 203 13.20 18.90 -12.88
CA LYS A 203 14.40 18.18 -13.28
C LYS A 203 14.04 17.20 -14.39
N THR A 204 14.87 17.18 -15.42
CA THR A 204 14.72 16.26 -16.54
C THR A 204 15.08 14.84 -16.12
N TRP A 205 14.52 13.85 -16.82
CA TRP A 205 14.83 12.44 -16.61
C TRP A 205 16.32 12.11 -16.66
N LYS A 206 17.08 12.83 -17.48
CA LYS A 206 18.53 12.65 -17.62
C LYS A 206 19.27 13.08 -16.34
N GLU A 207 18.81 14.14 -15.70
CA GLU A 207 19.41 14.68 -14.47
C GLU A 207 19.11 13.78 -13.26
N LEU A 208 17.90 13.23 -13.18
CA LEU A 208 17.56 12.25 -12.13
C LEU A 208 18.42 10.97 -12.22
N LYS A 209 18.78 10.55 -13.44
CA LYS A 209 19.61 9.35 -13.71
C LYS A 209 21.10 9.52 -13.39
N ALA A 210 21.62 10.75 -13.45
CA ALA A 210 23.05 11.02 -13.26
C ALA A 210 23.43 11.31 -11.79
N LYS A 211 22.47 11.27 -10.86
CA LYS A 211 22.70 11.59 -9.45
C LYS A 211 23.49 10.48 -8.75
N GLU A 212 24.71 10.81 -8.33
CA GLU A 212 25.56 9.93 -7.52
C GLU A 212 24.87 9.60 -6.19
N GLY A 213 24.84 8.32 -5.82
CA GLY A 213 24.08 7.82 -4.68
C GLY A 213 22.63 7.44 -4.99
N GLY A 214 22.13 7.65 -6.21
CA GLY A 214 20.79 7.22 -6.65
C GLY A 214 19.70 8.28 -6.49
N PHE A 215 18.45 7.86 -6.75
CA PHE A 215 17.28 8.73 -6.71
C PHE A 215 16.82 8.95 -5.25
N ALA A 216 16.87 10.20 -4.79
CA ALA A 216 16.30 10.64 -3.52
C ALA A 216 15.63 12.01 -3.74
N GLN A 217 14.33 12.09 -3.41
CA GLN A 217 13.53 13.31 -3.49
C GLN A 217 14.08 14.34 -2.47
N GLU A 218 14.13 15.62 -2.83
CA GLU A 218 14.85 16.65 -2.05
C GLU A 218 14.16 17.00 -0.73
N ASP A 219 12.83 16.97 -0.71
CA ASP A 219 12.02 17.12 0.50
C ASP A 219 11.70 15.76 1.16
N TRP A 220 12.29 14.69 0.65
CA TRP A 220 12.14 13.38 1.24
C TRP A 220 13.12 13.26 2.39
N THR A 221 12.60 13.49 3.58
CA THR A 221 13.28 13.07 4.80
C THR A 221 13.03 11.57 4.91
N PRO A 222 14.06 10.70 4.80
CA PRO A 222 13.89 9.32 5.18
C PRO A 222 13.33 9.32 6.60
N TYR A 223 12.32 8.50 6.85
CA TYR A 223 11.69 8.36 8.16
C TYR A 223 12.66 7.68 9.14
N TYR A 224 13.76 8.37 9.50
CA TYR A 224 14.70 7.88 10.48
C TYR A 224 14.22 8.28 11.87
N ASN A 225 14.08 7.26 12.73
CA ASN A 225 13.80 7.34 14.16
C ASN A 225 12.34 7.61 14.55
N ASP A 226 11.42 7.05 13.79
CA ASP A 226 10.03 7.00 14.20
C ASP A 226 9.38 5.74 13.60
N MET A 227 8.35 5.17 14.23
CA MET A 227 7.74 3.88 13.86
C MET A 227 7.18 3.78 12.41
N ALA A 228 7.36 4.82 11.61
CA ALA A 228 7.14 4.87 10.18
C ALA A 228 8.19 4.10 9.34
N ASP A 229 9.31 3.67 9.91
CA ASP A 229 10.23 2.71 9.26
C ASP A 229 9.93 1.25 9.64
N ALA A 230 8.67 0.93 9.95
CA ALA A 230 8.19 -0.45 10.14
C ALA A 230 8.68 -1.38 9.02
N ILE A 231 8.80 -0.84 7.80
CA ILE A 231 9.38 -1.54 6.66
C ILE A 231 10.87 -1.80 6.87
N GLY A 232 11.69 -0.80 7.19
CA GLY A 232 13.11 -1.04 7.55
C GLY A 232 13.27 -2.11 8.64
N TRP A 233 12.37 -2.15 9.63
CA TRP A 233 12.35 -3.19 10.67
C TRP A 233 12.07 -4.60 10.17
N ILE A 234 11.07 -4.77 9.29
CA ILE A 234 10.80 -6.04 8.61
C ILE A 234 12.01 -6.46 7.76
N TYR A 235 12.67 -5.49 7.11
CA TYR A 235 13.73 -5.69 6.12
C TYR A 235 15.16 -5.62 6.70
N GLY A 236 15.31 -5.61 8.03
CA GLY A 236 16.62 -5.60 8.67
C GLY A 236 17.47 -6.82 8.30
N GLY A 237 18.70 -6.60 7.86
CA GLY A 237 19.68 -7.65 7.49
C GLY A 237 19.53 -8.22 6.08
N TRP A 238 20.65 -8.61 5.44
CA TRP A 238 20.66 -9.12 4.05
C TRP A 238 19.90 -10.43 3.84
N GLY A 239 20.06 -11.41 4.74
CA GLY A 239 19.44 -12.74 4.60
C GLY A 239 17.91 -12.73 4.73
N ARG A 240 17.39 -11.93 5.67
CA ARG A 240 15.93 -11.81 5.90
C ARG A 240 15.22 -11.21 4.69
N ARG A 241 15.84 -10.25 4.00
CA ARG A 241 15.28 -9.59 2.81
C ARG A 241 15.02 -10.54 1.65
N MET A 242 16.00 -11.35 1.27
CA MET A 242 15.85 -12.28 0.15
C MET A 242 14.81 -13.35 0.44
N GLN A 243 14.71 -13.78 1.70
CA GLN A 243 13.68 -14.73 2.13
C GLN A 243 12.28 -14.12 2.04
N LEU A 244 12.11 -12.89 2.53
CA LEU A 244 10.83 -12.17 2.46
C LEU A 244 10.41 -11.87 1.02
N ALA A 245 11.33 -11.40 0.17
CA ALA A 245 11.06 -11.13 -1.23
C ALA A 245 10.68 -12.41 -1.98
N ASN A 246 11.39 -13.51 -1.71
CA ASN A 246 11.05 -14.80 -2.30
C ASN A 246 9.68 -15.31 -1.84
N ALA A 247 9.32 -15.12 -0.57
CA ALA A 247 8.00 -15.50 -0.06
C ALA A 247 6.90 -14.62 -0.66
N ALA A 248 7.08 -13.31 -0.66
CA ALA A 248 6.08 -12.36 -1.14
C ALA A 248 5.80 -12.41 -2.65
N LEU A 249 6.80 -12.75 -3.46
CA LEU A 249 6.66 -12.73 -4.92
C LEU A 249 6.28 -14.08 -5.52
N ASN A 250 6.50 -15.20 -4.82
CA ASN A 250 6.23 -16.54 -5.34
C ASN A 250 5.00 -17.24 -4.72
N TYR A 251 4.41 -16.67 -3.66
CA TYR A 251 3.11 -17.06 -3.12
C TYR A 251 2.12 -15.94 -3.46
#